data_AF-A0A9P3PCV4-F1
#
_entry.id   AF-A0A9P3PCV4-F1
#
_cell.length_a   1.000
_cell.length_b   1.000
_cell.length_c   1.000
_cell.angle_alpha   90.00
_cell.angle_beta   90.00
_cell.angle_gamma   90.00
#
_symmetry.space_group_name_H-M   'P 1'
#
loop_
_entity.id
_entity.type
_entity.pdbx_description
1 polymer ?
#
loop_
_entity_poly.entity_id
_entity_poly.type
_entity_poly.pdbx_seq_one_letter_code
_entity_poly.pdbx_strand_id
1 'polypeptide(L)'
;MPANNRPSMLQHLRRNWFAVEAIPMYVIIGGVVTGAAWYTYRLAMGPSVVWTKTNPTPWNTIQPNENIKLAAVNQKFDKSWIRERL
;
A
#
# COMPACT_ATOMS: atom_id res chain seq x y z
N MET A 1 -26.95 -27.38 -40.50
CA MET A 1 -26.27 -26.06 -40.59
C MET A 1 -25.20 -26.01 -39.51
N PRO A 2 -23.91 -25.74 -39.79
CA PRO A 2 -22.89 -25.65 -38.74
C PRO A 2 -23.03 -24.35 -37.94
N ALA A 3 -22.95 -24.42 -36.62
CA ALA A 3 -23.01 -23.25 -35.74
C ALA A 3 -21.75 -22.39 -35.88
N ASN A 4 -21.93 -21.09 -36.13
CA ASN A 4 -20.86 -20.11 -36.26
C ASN A 4 -20.37 -19.66 -34.87
N ASN A 5 -19.36 -20.36 -34.33
CA ASN A 5 -18.78 -20.05 -33.02
C ASN A 5 -17.71 -18.95 -33.10
N ARG A 6 -18.14 -17.69 -33.24
CA ARG A 6 -17.23 -16.55 -33.09
C ARG A 6 -16.94 -16.32 -31.61
N PRO A 7 -15.67 -16.36 -31.17
CA PRO A 7 -15.33 -16.05 -29.78
C PRO A 7 -15.82 -14.65 -29.40
N SER A 8 -16.43 -14.53 -28.23
CA SER A 8 -16.92 -13.25 -27.72
C SER A 8 -15.75 -12.36 -27.29
N MET A 9 -15.97 -11.04 -27.28
CA MET A 9 -14.99 -10.06 -26.79
C MET A 9 -14.42 -10.42 -25.41
N LEU A 10 -15.25 -10.95 -24.51
CA LEU A 10 -14.85 -11.41 -23.18
C LEU A 10 -13.92 -12.63 -23.24
N GLN A 11 -14.11 -13.52 -24.21
CA GLN A 11 -13.26 -14.70 -24.40
C GLN A 11 -11.86 -14.33 -24.90
N HIS A 12 -11.78 -13.32 -25.78
CA HIS A 12 -10.50 -12.73 -26.21
C HIS A 12 -9.79 -12.02 -25.06
N LEU A 13 -10.51 -11.21 -24.29
CA LEU A 13 -9.97 -10.53 -23.11
C LEU A 13 -9.40 -11.57 -22.14
N ARG A 14 -10.16 -12.61 -21.81
CA ARG A 14 -9.75 -13.65 -20.85
C ARG A 14 -8.49 -14.40 -21.30
N ARG A 15 -8.34 -14.70 -22.60
CA ARG A 15 -7.20 -15.46 -23.12
C ARG A 15 -5.88 -14.67 -23.06
N ASN A 16 -5.95 -13.35 -23.25
CA ASN A 16 -4.77 -12.48 -23.21
C ASN A 16 -4.46 -11.97 -21.80
N TRP A 17 -5.48 -11.66 -21.00
CA TRP A 17 -5.30 -11.13 -19.64
C TRP A 17 -4.94 -12.20 -18.61
N PHE A 18 -5.34 -13.46 -18.83
CA PHE A 18 -4.95 -14.59 -17.97
C PHE A 18 -3.91 -15.50 -18.64
N ALA A 19 -3.15 -14.98 -19.60
CA ALA A 19 -1.99 -15.70 -20.11
C ALA A 19 -0.97 -15.89 -18.98
N VAL A 20 -0.43 -17.11 -18.83
CA VAL A 20 0.55 -17.44 -17.77
C VAL A 20 1.74 -16.48 -17.77
N GLU A 21 2.17 -16.04 -18.96
CA GLU A 21 3.26 -15.08 -19.14
C GLU A 21 2.92 -13.66 -18.66
N ALA A 22 1.65 -13.28 -18.64
CA ALA A 22 1.22 -11.94 -18.24
C ALA A 22 1.05 -11.80 -16.72
N ILE A 23 0.82 -12.90 -16.01
CA ILE A 23 0.61 -12.91 -14.56
C ILE A 23 1.80 -12.34 -13.78
N PRO A 24 3.07 -12.75 -14.05
CA PRO A 24 4.23 -12.19 -13.36
C PRO A 24 4.35 -10.66 -13.52
N MET A 25 4.03 -10.14 -14.70
CA MET A 25 4.09 -8.70 -14.98
C MET A 25 3.09 -7.92 -14.12
N TYR A 26 1.85 -8.39 -14.04
CA TYR A 26 0.82 -7.75 -13.22
C TYR A 26 1.12 -7.82 -11.72
N VAL A 27 1.71 -8.94 -11.26
CA VAL A 27 2.10 -9.08 -9.84
C VAL A 27 3.20 -8.10 -9.48
N ILE A 28 4.23 -7.96 -10.32
CA ILE A 28 5.34 -7.03 -10.05
C ILE A 28 4.83 -5.59 -10.08
N ILE A 29 4.14 -5.19 -11.16
CA ILE A 29 3.64 -3.82 -11.31
C ILE A 29 2.63 -3.49 -10.20
N GLY A 30 1.68 -4.39 -9.95
CA GLY A 30 0.70 -4.24 -8.88
C GLY A 30 1.35 -4.15 -7.51
N GLY A 31 2.35 -5.00 -7.24
CA GLY A 31 3.12 -4.99 -6.00
C GLY A 31 3.88 -3.67 -5.81
N VAL A 32 4.55 -3.16 -6.85
CA VAL A 32 5.31 -1.91 -6.80
C VAL A 32 4.39 -0.71 -6.56
N VAL A 33 3.30 -0.59 -7.33
CA VAL A 33 2.38 0.54 -7.18
C VAL A 33 1.72 0.52 -5.80
N THR A 34 1.27 -0.64 -5.35
CA THR A 34 0.65 -0.80 -4.02
C THR A 34 1.65 -0.50 -2.91
N GLY A 35 2.87 -1.04 -3.00
CA GLY A 35 3.93 -0.81 -2.02
C GLY A 35 4.35 0.65 -1.93
N ALA A 36 4.49 1.33 -3.08
CA ALA A 36 4.82 2.75 -3.14
C ALA A 36 3.71 3.62 -2.55
N ALA A 37 2.44 3.35 -2.90
CA ALA A 37 1.29 4.06 -2.36
C ALA A 37 1.18 3.87 -0.83
N TRP A 38 1.36 2.63 -0.35
CA TRP A 38 1.35 2.35 1.09
C TRP A 38 2.48 3.06 1.83
N TYR A 39 3.71 3.02 1.29
CA TYR A 39 4.87 3.60 1.96
C TYR A 39 4.81 5.14 2.00
N THR A 40 4.36 5.76 0.90
CA THR A 40 4.14 7.21 0.85
C THR A 40 3.04 7.66 1.82
N TYR A 41 1.93 6.92 1.89
CA TYR A 41 0.88 7.16 2.89
C TYR A 41 1.42 7.07 4.32
N ARG A 42 2.19 6.03 4.63
CA ARG A 42 2.84 5.87 5.94
C ARG A 42 3.77 7.04 6.29
N LEU A 43 4.53 7.55 5.32
CA LEU A 43 5.40 8.71 5.53
C LEU A 43 4.61 10.00 5.72
N ALA A 44 3.55 10.19 4.93
CA ALA A 44 2.63 11.33 5.05
C ALA A 44 1.99 11.39 6.45
N MET A 45 1.67 10.23 7.05
CA MET A 45 1.11 10.14 8.40
C MET A 45 2.15 10.24 9.52
N GLY A 46 3.43 10.49 9.20
CA GLY A 46 4.49 10.61 10.19
C GLY A 46 4.31 11.80 11.15
N PRO A 47 4.94 11.76 12.34
CA PRO A 47 4.82 12.80 13.35
C PRO A 47 5.58 14.09 13.00
N SER A 48 6.43 14.07 11.98
CA SER A 48 7.12 15.26 11.46
C SER A 48 6.26 16.09 10.50
N VAL A 49 5.13 15.56 10.04
CA VAL A 49 4.28 16.20 9.03
C VAL A 49 3.03 16.79 9.70
N VAL A 50 2.81 18.09 9.48
CA VAL A 50 1.65 18.83 9.99
C VAL A 50 0.67 19.06 8.84
N TRP A 51 -0.48 18.37 8.87
CA TRP A 51 -1.52 18.49 7.83
C TRP A 51 -2.58 19.54 8.16
N THR A 52 -2.83 19.78 9.44
CA THR A 52 -3.89 20.66 9.91
C THR A 52 -3.37 21.63 10.97
N LYS A 53 -4.02 22.79 11.04
CA LYS A 53 -3.75 23.80 12.07
C LYS A 53 -4.30 23.41 13.45
N THR A 54 -5.24 22.46 13.51
CA THR A 54 -5.87 22.00 14.76
C THR A 54 -4.91 21.19 15.64
N ASN A 55 -3.93 20.53 15.02
CA ASN A 55 -2.90 19.76 15.70
C ASN A 55 -1.51 20.15 15.16
N PRO A 56 -0.98 21.32 15.58
CA PRO A 56 0.28 21.84 15.06
C PRO A 56 1.51 21.06 15.53
N THR A 57 1.35 20.20 16.55
CA THR A 57 2.46 19.46 17.20
C THR A 57 2.16 17.96 17.30
N PRO A 58 2.03 17.24 16.17
CA PRO A 58 1.64 15.83 16.19
C PRO A 58 2.62 14.91 16.94
N TRP A 59 3.89 15.28 17.03
CA TRP A 59 4.91 14.56 17.80
C TRP A 59 4.64 14.49 19.31
N ASN A 60 3.83 15.40 19.87
CA ASN A 60 3.49 15.38 21.31
C ASN A 60 2.58 14.20 21.71
N THR A 61 2.11 13.41 20.74
CA THR A 61 1.30 12.21 21.00
C THR A 61 2.12 10.94 21.24
N ILE A 62 3.42 10.98 20.97
CA ILE A 62 4.31 9.81 21.05
C ILE A 62 4.71 9.57 22.50
N GLN A 63 4.53 8.34 22.98
CA GLN A 63 4.98 7.94 24.31
C GLN A 63 6.43 7.43 24.29
N PRO A 64 7.19 7.56 25.40
CA PRO A 64 8.61 7.15 25.43
C PRO A 64 8.86 5.67 25.11
N ASN A 65 7.88 4.79 25.33
CA ASN A 65 8.00 3.36 25.07
C ASN A 65 7.43 2.94 23.70
N GLU A 66 7.08 3.89 22.84
CA GLU A 66 6.55 3.63 21.51
C GLU A 66 7.61 3.79 20.41
N ASN A 67 7.54 2.88 19.43
CA ASN A 67 8.35 2.95 18.23
C ASN A 67 7.64 3.67 17.09
N ILE A 68 8.29 4.71 16.54
CA ILE A 68 7.84 5.43 15.34
C ILE A 68 8.46 4.91 14.04
N LYS A 69 9.55 4.15 14.13
CA LYS A 69 10.27 3.59 12.99
C LYS A 69 9.52 2.36 12.49
N LEU A 70 9.65 2.10 11.19
CA LEU A 70 9.06 0.91 10.58
C LEU A 70 9.64 -0.38 11.17
N ALA A 71 10.93 -0.37 11.52
CA ALA A 71 11.59 -1.47 12.18
C ALA A 71 12.63 -0.93 13.18
N ALA A 72 12.76 -1.61 14.32
CA ALA A 72 13.87 -1.43 15.24
C ALA A 72 14.67 -2.72 15.29
N VAL A 73 15.96 -2.63 14.98
CA VAL A 73 16.87 -3.79 14.95
C VAL A 73 17.42 -4.07 16.35
N ASN A 74 17.88 -3.02 17.04
CA ASN A 74 18.57 -3.15 18.32
C ASN A 74 17.77 -2.62 19.53
N GLN A 75 16.69 -1.86 19.29
CA GLN A 75 15.90 -1.24 20.35
C GLN A 75 14.64 -2.05 20.62
N LYS A 76 14.32 -2.25 21.91
CA LYS A 76 13.07 -2.86 22.35
C LYS A 76 12.10 -1.76 22.73
N PHE A 77 10.90 -1.84 22.18
CA PHE A 77 9.78 -0.95 22.47
C PHE A 77 8.60 -1.84 22.84
N ASP A 78 7.75 -1.37 23.75
CA ASP A 78 6.58 -2.13 24.17
C ASP A 78 5.47 -2.07 23.12
N LYS A 79 5.46 -0.98 22.33
CA LYS A 79 4.37 -0.63 21.41
C LYS A 79 4.91 0.05 20.15
N SER A 80 4.08 0.06 19.10
CA SER A 80 4.31 0.88 17.91
C SER A 80 3.34 2.06 17.91
N TRP A 81 3.85 3.24 17.62
CA TRP A 81 3.04 4.45 17.52
C TRP A 81 2.26 4.46 16.20
N ILE A 82 1.00 4.84 16.26
CA ILE A 82 0.12 5.04 15.11
C ILE A 82 -0.57 6.39 15.26
N ARG A 83 -0.68 7.14 14.15
CA ARG A 83 -1.38 8.42 14.13
C ARG A 83 -2.89 8.20 14.11
N GLU A 84 -3.56 8.47 15.23
CA GLU A 84 -5.02 8.32 15.34
C GLU A 84 -5.81 9.48 14.71
N ARG A 85 -5.22 10.69 14.67
CA ARG A 85 -5.87 11.90 14.17
C ARG A 85 -4.92 12.82 13.40
N LEU A 86 -5.46 13.55 12.42
CA LEU A 86 -4.72 14.56 11.67
C LEU A 86 -4.51 15.81 12.51
#